data_AF-A0A8C4U3F7-F1
#
_entry.id   AF-A0A8C4U3F7-F1
#
_cell.length_a   1.000
_cell.length_b   1.000
_cell.length_c   1.000
_cell.angle_alpha   90.00
_cell.angle_beta   90.00
_cell.angle_gamma   90.00
#
_symmetry.space_group_name_H-M   'P 1'
#
loop_
_entity.id
_entity.type
_entity.pdbx_description
1 polymer ?
#
loop_
_entity_poly.entity_id
_entity_poly.type
_entity_poly.pdbx_seq_one_letter_code
_entity_poly.pdbx_strand_id
1 'polypeptide(L)'
;MEAVLAQVEQLPALLAVSRSALVRDWDAQILDRALEWGRYFQHLHDRFLTRPRLREALGRRLRRGQPSPLLGFPQLGRCPQLLGLALLENRALPPAACRRLLLCLLQPPGAEADADPRSLPLLARRKAASRLLALPGGPPRSLERTEPQLQAEAQLLLVRLREEEQEIVLASEAEGRQRWLSGVLEQLPQPRAFRVVAAALLLLGQGSSSEQAGGGGRDGNSLDGNQASATGGECVAGPLLSWLLGNLERFSAFCRFLPGSLLASLAGHYSQLSRPYLDLLTTWGSLLLYDPLQGRWVKSCLDKAGLSWEELRERFGYLCRGSVLLREQTQAALKLLKAQDGDFKVCGLSVWTDLLMEVEEYLRKEAEKCLQYFLLT
;
A
#
# COMPACT_ATOMS: atom_id res chain seq x y z
N MET A 1 22.71 -19.66 25.85
CA MET A 1 21.99 -18.75 24.91
C MET A 1 21.81 -19.37 23.53
N GLU A 2 22.74 -20.17 23.03
CA GLU A 2 22.62 -20.82 21.71
C GLU A 2 21.37 -21.69 21.55
N ALA A 3 20.96 -22.43 22.58
CA ALA A 3 19.72 -23.22 22.56
C ALA A 3 18.46 -22.38 22.29
N VAL A 4 18.37 -21.17 22.86
CA VAL A 4 17.25 -20.25 22.63
C VAL A 4 17.27 -19.72 21.19
N LEU A 5 18.46 -19.44 20.66
CA LEU A 5 18.61 -18.99 19.27
C LEU A 5 18.23 -20.10 18.27
N ALA A 6 18.60 -21.35 18.55
CA ALA A 6 18.23 -22.51 17.75
C ALA A 6 16.70 -22.76 17.76
N GLN A 7 16.05 -22.56 18.91
CA GLN A 7 14.58 -22.66 19.02
C GLN A 7 13.87 -21.56 18.23
N VAL A 8 14.39 -20.34 18.26
CA VAL A 8 13.83 -19.21 17.50
C VAL A 8 13.98 -19.40 15.99
N GLU A 9 15.04 -20.08 15.54
CA GLU A 9 15.23 -20.46 14.14
C GLU A 9 14.18 -21.47 13.64
N GLN A 10 13.50 -22.21 14.53
CA GLN A 10 12.42 -23.13 14.18
C GLN A 10 11.06 -22.42 13.99
N LEU A 11 10.91 -21.18 14.44
CA LEU A 11 9.65 -20.43 14.34
C LEU A 11 9.12 -20.33 12.89
N PRO A 12 9.93 -19.95 11.88
CA PRO A 12 9.44 -19.86 10.51
C PRO A 12 8.95 -21.22 9.98
N ALA A 13 9.63 -22.31 10.35
CA ALA A 13 9.22 -23.66 9.98
C ALA A 13 7.90 -24.05 10.64
N LEU A 14 7.70 -23.76 11.94
CA LEU A 14 6.43 -24.01 12.63
C LEU A 14 5.27 -23.24 11.96
N LEU A 15 5.49 -21.97 11.60
CA LEU A 15 4.51 -21.17 10.88
C LEU A 15 4.23 -21.71 9.47
N ALA A 16 5.27 -22.18 8.76
CA ALA A 16 5.09 -22.82 7.45
C ALA A 16 4.26 -24.11 7.56
N VAL A 17 4.56 -24.97 8.54
CA VAL A 17 3.80 -26.21 8.78
C VAL A 17 2.35 -25.89 9.10
N SER A 18 2.08 -24.91 9.99
CA SER A 18 0.70 -24.53 10.36
C SER A 18 -0.14 -24.00 9.18
N ARG A 19 0.49 -23.51 8.11
CA ARG A 19 -0.17 -23.06 6.87
C ARG A 19 -0.27 -24.15 5.79
N SER A 20 0.31 -25.34 6.03
CA SER A 20 0.44 -26.40 5.03
C SER A 20 -0.57 -27.53 5.22
N ALA A 21 -0.66 -28.44 4.25
CA ALA A 21 -1.51 -29.64 4.35
C ALA A 21 -1.07 -30.62 5.45
N LEU A 22 0.13 -30.48 6.01
CA LEU A 22 0.67 -31.34 7.08
C LEU A 22 -0.13 -31.24 8.39
N VAL A 23 -0.97 -30.21 8.52
CA VAL A 23 -1.87 -30.04 9.66
C VAL A 23 -2.99 -31.07 9.70
N ARG A 24 -3.22 -31.82 8.60
CA ARG A 24 -4.23 -32.90 8.55
C ARG A 24 -4.01 -33.98 9.60
N ASP A 25 -2.76 -34.23 9.95
CA ASP A 25 -2.38 -35.29 10.90
C ASP A 25 -2.26 -34.76 12.34
N TRP A 26 -2.62 -33.49 12.58
CA TRP A 26 -2.53 -32.89 13.90
C TRP A 26 -3.68 -33.37 14.79
N ASP A 27 -3.32 -33.94 15.93
CA ASP A 27 -4.23 -34.22 17.02
C ASP A 27 -4.35 -33.01 17.98
N ALA A 28 -5.20 -33.13 19.00
CA ALA A 28 -5.40 -32.08 19.98
C ALA A 28 -4.13 -31.75 20.79
N GLN A 29 -3.24 -32.73 20.98
CA GLN A 29 -2.02 -32.55 21.77
C GLN A 29 -0.94 -31.78 20.99
N ILE A 30 -0.76 -32.11 19.71
CA ILE A 30 0.15 -31.40 18.80
C ILE A 30 -0.33 -29.95 18.65
N LEU A 31 -1.64 -29.74 18.56
CA LEU A 31 -2.23 -28.39 18.53
C LEU A 31 -1.93 -27.60 19.80
N ASP A 32 -2.23 -28.17 20.98
CA ASP A 32 -1.99 -27.50 22.26
C ASP A 32 -0.49 -27.17 22.43
N ARG A 33 0.39 -28.10 22.07
CA ARG A 33 1.85 -27.90 22.06
C ARG A 33 2.26 -26.75 21.12
N ALA A 34 1.70 -26.68 19.92
CA ALA A 34 2.00 -25.60 18.98
C ALA A 34 1.58 -24.22 19.53
N LEU A 35 0.44 -24.14 20.24
CA LEU A 35 0.01 -22.91 20.90
C LEU A 35 0.90 -22.53 22.09
N GLU A 36 1.37 -23.52 22.86
CA GLU A 36 2.37 -23.31 23.93
C GLU A 36 3.69 -22.79 23.39
N TRP A 37 4.18 -23.29 22.24
CA TRP A 37 5.33 -22.71 21.55
C TRP A 37 5.10 -21.24 21.21
N GLY A 38 3.90 -20.88 20.75
CA GLY A 38 3.53 -19.47 20.54
C GLY A 38 3.70 -18.64 21.81
N ARG A 39 3.19 -19.12 22.96
CA ARG A 39 3.31 -18.43 24.26
C ARG A 39 4.75 -18.35 24.73
N TYR A 40 5.54 -19.39 24.50
CA TYR A 40 6.97 -19.40 24.79
C TYR A 40 7.70 -18.29 24.04
N PHE A 41 7.43 -18.13 22.74
CA PHE A 41 8.04 -17.05 21.95
C PHE A 41 7.60 -15.65 22.40
N GLN A 42 6.34 -15.48 22.82
CA GLN A 42 5.88 -14.24 23.42
C GLN A 42 6.61 -13.95 24.73
N HIS A 43 6.77 -14.96 25.60
CA HIS A 43 7.52 -14.80 26.84
C HIS A 43 9.00 -14.44 26.59
N LEU A 44 9.63 -15.06 25.58
CA LEU A 44 10.99 -14.69 25.17
C LEU A 44 11.06 -13.24 24.68
N HIS A 45 10.09 -12.80 23.87
CA HIS A 45 10.00 -11.41 23.46
C HIS A 45 9.95 -10.48 24.68
N ASP A 46 9.02 -10.73 25.60
CA ASP A 46 8.81 -9.87 26.76
C ASP A 46 10.04 -9.81 27.68
N ARG A 47 10.73 -10.95 27.82
CA ARG A 47 11.99 -11.06 28.57
C ARG A 47 13.14 -10.28 27.93
N PHE A 48 13.19 -10.20 26.60
CA PHE A 48 14.30 -9.59 25.86
C PHE A 48 13.98 -8.19 25.30
N LEU A 49 12.77 -7.68 25.53
CA LEU A 49 12.34 -6.33 25.15
C LEU A 49 13.32 -5.25 25.61
N THR A 50 13.83 -5.34 26.83
CA THR A 50 14.74 -4.35 27.43
C THR A 50 16.21 -4.54 27.05
N ARG A 51 16.55 -5.51 26.20
CA ARG A 51 17.94 -5.91 25.89
C ARG A 51 18.27 -5.78 24.40
N PRO A 52 18.81 -4.64 23.93
CA PRO A 52 18.95 -4.33 22.50
C PRO A 52 19.84 -5.30 21.73
N ARG A 53 21.00 -5.68 22.29
CA ARG A 53 21.94 -6.62 21.65
C ARG A 53 21.34 -8.01 21.42
N LEU A 54 20.50 -8.48 22.35
CA LEU A 54 19.84 -9.78 22.25
C LEU A 54 18.65 -9.74 21.30
N ARG A 55 17.89 -8.64 21.30
CA ARG A 55 16.85 -8.37 20.31
C ARG A 55 17.40 -8.48 18.88
N GLU A 56 18.53 -7.82 18.61
CA GLU A 56 19.17 -7.87 17.30
C GLU A 56 19.66 -9.29 16.93
N ALA A 57 20.24 -10.02 17.87
CA ALA A 57 20.70 -11.39 17.63
C ALA A 57 19.52 -12.33 17.30
N LEU A 58 18.40 -12.20 18.02
CA LEU A 58 17.18 -12.95 17.77
C LEU A 58 16.55 -12.57 16.42
N GLY A 59 16.44 -11.28 16.11
CA GLY A 59 15.95 -10.79 14.82
C GLY A 59 16.80 -11.28 13.65
N ARG A 60 18.14 -11.22 13.76
CA ARG A 60 19.06 -11.74 12.73
C ARG A 60 18.90 -13.24 12.52
N ARG A 61 18.69 -14.02 13.58
CA ARG A 61 18.47 -15.47 13.47
C ARG A 61 17.13 -15.81 12.82
N LEU A 62 16.06 -15.11 13.18
CA LEU A 62 14.75 -15.28 12.53
C LEU A 62 14.81 -15.02 11.02
N ARG A 63 15.56 -13.99 10.62
CA ARG A 63 15.70 -13.60 9.21
C ARG A 63 16.50 -14.61 8.38
N ARG A 64 17.45 -15.34 8.97
CA ARG A 64 18.27 -16.34 8.24
C ARG A 64 17.48 -17.54 7.69
N GLY A 65 16.40 -17.91 8.36
CA GLY A 65 15.56 -19.05 7.95
C GLY A 65 14.46 -18.70 6.94
N GLN A 66 14.43 -17.48 6.40
CA GLN A 66 13.33 -17.01 5.56
C GLN A 66 13.82 -16.52 4.19
N PRO A 67 13.17 -16.95 3.07
CA PRO A 67 13.47 -16.40 1.75
C PRO A 67 13.09 -14.92 1.63
N SER A 68 12.12 -14.46 2.42
CA SER A 68 11.71 -13.06 2.58
C SER A 68 11.50 -12.79 4.07
N PRO A 69 12.23 -11.84 4.71
CA PRO A 69 12.21 -11.66 6.16
C PRO A 69 10.89 -11.01 6.62
N LEU A 70 9.85 -11.82 6.80
CA LEU A 70 8.53 -11.37 7.26
C LEU A 70 8.38 -11.48 8.78
N LEU A 71 9.21 -12.30 9.42
CA LEU A 71 9.28 -12.45 10.88
C LEU A 71 10.57 -11.82 11.39
N GLY A 72 10.43 -10.73 12.13
CA GLY A 72 11.46 -10.11 12.95
C GLY A 72 11.20 -10.35 14.44
N PHE A 73 11.91 -9.59 15.29
CA PHE A 73 11.74 -9.68 16.73
C PHE A 73 10.32 -9.33 17.23
N PRO A 74 9.63 -8.27 16.76
CA PRO A 74 8.32 -7.90 17.31
C PRO A 74 7.23 -8.93 16.99
N GLN A 75 7.45 -9.77 15.98
CA GLN A 75 6.58 -10.89 15.64
C GLN A 75 6.67 -12.01 16.68
N LEU A 76 7.76 -12.12 17.46
CA LEU A 76 7.86 -13.04 18.60
C LEU A 76 6.78 -12.74 19.65
N GLY A 77 6.59 -11.46 19.98
CA GLY A 77 5.53 -11.01 20.90
C GLY A 77 4.12 -11.30 20.37
N ARG A 78 3.97 -11.45 19.05
CA ARG A 78 2.70 -11.75 18.37
C ARG A 78 2.58 -13.21 17.90
N CYS A 79 3.47 -14.10 18.34
CA CYS A 79 3.51 -15.49 17.86
C CYS A 79 2.24 -16.31 18.12
N PRO A 80 1.61 -16.25 19.32
CA PRO A 80 0.36 -16.97 19.55
C PRO A 80 -0.72 -16.58 18.54
N GLN A 81 -0.80 -15.28 18.24
CA GLN A 81 -1.78 -14.69 17.32
C GLN A 81 -1.50 -15.09 15.87
N LEU A 82 -0.23 -15.09 15.45
CA LEU A 82 0.18 -15.53 14.12
C LEU A 82 -0.09 -17.02 13.89
N LEU A 83 0.22 -17.87 14.87
CA LEU A 83 -0.08 -19.30 14.83
C LEU A 83 -1.59 -19.56 14.84
N GLY A 84 -2.33 -18.86 15.69
CA GLY A 84 -3.79 -18.95 15.73
C GLY A 84 -4.44 -18.56 14.40
N LEU A 85 -3.96 -17.49 13.75
CA LEU A 85 -4.43 -17.11 12.41
C LEU A 85 -4.10 -18.17 11.37
N ALA A 86 -2.85 -18.61 11.31
CA ALA A 86 -2.40 -19.61 10.33
C ALA A 86 -3.26 -20.88 10.39
N LEU A 87 -3.52 -21.37 11.61
CA LEU A 87 -4.36 -22.56 11.82
C LEU A 87 -5.83 -22.30 11.47
N LEU A 88 -6.39 -21.15 11.82
CA LEU A 88 -7.76 -20.79 11.43
C LEU A 88 -7.93 -20.59 9.91
N GLU A 89 -6.87 -20.27 9.16
CA GLU A 89 -6.91 -20.12 7.70
C GLU A 89 -6.74 -21.44 6.98
N ASN A 90 -6.17 -22.44 7.66
CA ASN A 90 -5.86 -23.71 7.07
C ASN A 90 -7.10 -24.61 6.99
N ARG A 91 -7.61 -24.81 5.76
CA ARG A 91 -8.72 -25.72 5.48
C ARG A 91 -8.39 -27.20 5.72
N ALA A 92 -7.11 -27.52 5.88
CA ALA A 92 -6.64 -28.87 6.12
C ALA A 92 -6.70 -29.25 7.61
N LEU A 93 -7.03 -28.31 8.50
CA LEU A 93 -7.16 -28.56 9.93
C LEU A 93 -8.34 -29.53 10.21
N PRO A 94 -8.11 -30.66 10.92
CA PRO A 94 -9.16 -31.60 11.26
C PRO A 94 -10.29 -30.95 12.07
N PRO A 95 -11.56 -31.38 11.90
CA PRO A 95 -12.69 -30.78 12.60
C PRO A 95 -12.55 -30.80 14.14
N ALA A 96 -11.94 -31.85 14.70
CA ALA A 96 -11.69 -31.96 16.14
C ALA A 96 -10.66 -30.93 16.63
N ALA A 97 -9.54 -30.79 15.92
CA ALA A 97 -8.52 -29.78 16.20
C ALA A 97 -9.07 -28.36 16.00
N CYS A 98 -9.88 -28.13 14.97
CA CYS A 98 -10.56 -26.84 14.74
C CYS A 98 -11.51 -26.48 15.88
N ARG A 99 -12.34 -27.43 16.37
CA ARG A 99 -13.19 -27.20 17.55
C ARG A 99 -12.37 -26.90 18.79
N ARG A 100 -11.28 -27.63 19.04
CA ARG A 100 -10.37 -27.37 20.17
C ARG A 100 -9.76 -25.99 20.08
N LEU A 101 -9.26 -25.60 18.90
CA LEU A 101 -8.73 -24.27 18.63
C LEU A 101 -9.79 -23.20 18.95
N LEU A 102 -11.02 -23.34 18.42
CA LEU A 102 -12.11 -22.40 18.70
C LEU A 102 -12.44 -22.33 20.19
N LEU A 103 -12.43 -23.45 20.92
CA LEU A 103 -12.61 -23.44 22.38
C LEU A 103 -11.48 -22.67 23.08
N CYS A 104 -10.23 -22.88 22.69
CA CYS A 104 -9.09 -22.13 23.24
C CYS A 104 -9.13 -20.63 22.88
N LEU A 105 -9.72 -20.26 21.74
CA LEU A 105 -9.87 -18.88 21.29
C LEU A 105 -11.10 -18.18 21.89
N LEU A 106 -12.13 -18.92 22.31
CA LEU A 106 -13.40 -18.37 22.80
C LEU A 106 -13.53 -18.47 24.32
N GLN A 107 -12.73 -19.31 24.98
CA GLN A 107 -12.74 -19.41 26.44
C GLN A 107 -12.27 -18.09 27.07
N PRO A 108 -13.05 -17.51 28.00
CA PRO A 108 -12.57 -16.41 28.81
C PRO A 108 -11.42 -16.91 29.70
N PRO A 109 -10.41 -16.07 29.97
CA PRO A 109 -9.31 -16.44 30.86
C PRO A 109 -9.88 -16.81 32.23
N GLY A 110 -9.46 -17.97 32.74
CA GLY A 110 -9.60 -18.28 34.17
C GLY A 110 -8.84 -17.23 34.98
N ALA A 111 -9.33 -16.93 36.19
CA ALA A 111 -9.01 -15.77 37.01
C ALA A 111 -7.52 -15.60 37.47
N GLU A 112 -6.55 -16.33 36.92
CA GLU A 112 -5.15 -16.35 37.41
C GLU A 112 -4.06 -16.14 36.34
N ALA A 113 -4.38 -15.67 35.13
CA ALA A 113 -3.37 -15.40 34.11
C ALA A 113 -3.13 -13.90 33.89
N ASP A 114 -2.11 -13.37 34.57
CA ASP A 114 -1.61 -11.97 34.51
C ASP A 114 -0.93 -11.59 33.17
N ALA A 115 -1.07 -12.40 32.12
CA ALA A 115 -0.49 -12.17 30.80
C ALA A 115 -1.60 -11.92 29.78
N ASP A 116 -1.63 -10.70 29.21
CA ASP A 116 -2.72 -10.13 28.38
C ASP A 116 -3.50 -11.18 27.55
N PRO A 117 -4.62 -11.72 28.09
CA PRO A 117 -5.34 -12.85 27.51
C PRO A 117 -6.29 -12.42 26.37
N ARG A 118 -6.27 -11.14 25.98
CA ARG A 118 -7.27 -10.54 25.08
C ARG A 118 -6.98 -10.75 23.61
N SER A 119 -5.79 -11.20 23.26
CA SER A 119 -5.26 -11.12 21.88
C SER A 119 -5.87 -12.14 20.92
N LEU A 120 -6.12 -13.37 21.37
CA LEU A 120 -6.62 -14.49 20.54
C LEU A 120 -8.14 -14.45 20.29
N PRO A 121 -9.00 -14.23 21.30
CA PRO A 121 -10.44 -14.05 21.09
C PRO A 121 -10.77 -12.82 20.22
N LEU A 122 -10.05 -11.72 20.43
CA LEU A 122 -10.20 -10.49 19.66
C LEU A 122 -9.78 -10.68 18.20
N LEU A 123 -8.80 -11.53 17.95
CA LEU A 123 -8.36 -11.91 16.61
C LEU A 123 -9.39 -12.78 15.89
N ALA A 124 -10.02 -13.74 16.57
CA ALA A 124 -11.14 -14.49 16.02
C ALA A 124 -12.31 -13.56 15.64
N ARG A 125 -12.64 -12.60 16.51
CA ARG A 125 -13.68 -11.57 16.24
C ARG A 125 -13.32 -10.66 15.07
N ARG A 126 -12.08 -10.15 15.01
CA ARG A 126 -11.60 -9.32 13.90
C ARG A 126 -11.60 -10.08 12.58
N LYS A 127 -11.27 -11.36 12.59
CA LYS A 127 -11.33 -12.22 11.39
C LYS A 127 -12.76 -12.50 10.95
N ALA A 128 -13.68 -12.76 11.88
CA ALA A 128 -15.10 -12.90 11.56
C ALA A 128 -15.64 -11.59 10.96
N ALA A 129 -15.32 -10.45 11.58
CA ALA A 129 -15.69 -9.14 11.07
C ALA A 129 -15.10 -8.88 9.67
N SER A 130 -13.83 -9.20 9.42
CA SER A 130 -13.23 -9.01 8.10
C SER A 130 -13.86 -9.89 7.02
N ARG A 131 -14.28 -11.11 7.36
CA ARG A 131 -15.03 -11.99 6.45
C ARG A 131 -16.44 -11.48 6.18
N LEU A 132 -17.10 -10.89 7.17
CA LEU A 132 -18.41 -10.25 7.00
C LEU A 132 -18.31 -8.97 6.15
N LEU A 133 -17.24 -8.19 6.31
CA LEU A 133 -16.97 -7.01 5.50
C LEU A 133 -16.54 -7.33 4.06
N ALA A 134 -15.93 -8.51 3.85
CA ALA A 134 -15.54 -9.00 2.52
C ALA A 134 -16.72 -9.61 1.73
N LEU A 135 -17.90 -9.78 2.35
CA LEU A 135 -19.12 -10.13 1.62
C LEU A 135 -19.53 -8.91 0.80
N PRO A 136 -19.83 -9.06 -0.51
CA PRO A 136 -20.23 -7.94 -1.34
C PRO A 136 -21.57 -7.38 -0.85
N GLY A 137 -21.51 -6.31 -0.07
CA GLY A 137 -22.67 -5.59 0.42
C GLY A 137 -23.25 -4.69 -0.66
N GLY A 138 -24.18 -5.23 -1.45
CA GLY A 138 -25.05 -4.46 -2.35
C GLY A 138 -24.36 -3.73 -3.52
N PRO A 139 -25.15 -3.14 -4.43
CA PRO A 139 -24.63 -2.48 -5.63
C PRO A 139 -23.72 -1.29 -5.24
N PRO A 140 -22.66 -1.02 -6.04
CA PRO A 140 -21.64 -0.04 -5.71
C PRO A 140 -22.25 1.36 -5.58
N ARG A 141 -22.24 1.90 -4.37
CA ARG A 141 -22.48 3.34 -4.14
C ARG A 141 -21.16 4.07 -4.38
N SER A 142 -21.14 4.83 -5.48
CA SER A 142 -20.18 5.90 -5.84
C SER A 142 -18.68 5.61 -5.64
N LEU A 143 -17.97 5.53 -6.77
CA LEU A 143 -16.53 5.26 -6.98
C LEU A 143 -15.53 6.20 -6.26
N GLU A 144 -16.00 7.21 -5.52
CA GLU A 144 -15.16 8.21 -4.85
C GLU A 144 -14.80 7.84 -3.42
N ARG A 145 -15.52 6.89 -2.81
CA ARG A 145 -15.22 6.43 -1.45
C ARG A 145 -14.31 5.21 -1.53
N THR A 146 -13.04 5.38 -1.16
CA THR A 146 -12.10 4.28 -0.93
C THR A 146 -12.80 3.22 -0.09
N GLU A 147 -12.87 1.98 -0.60
CA GLU A 147 -13.50 0.87 0.11
C GLU A 147 -12.96 0.81 1.55
N PRO A 148 -13.80 0.70 2.58
CA PRO A 148 -13.36 0.78 3.98
C PRO A 148 -12.33 -0.31 4.31
N GLN A 149 -12.45 -1.47 3.66
CA GLN A 149 -11.47 -2.54 3.74
C GLN A 149 -10.09 -2.12 3.19
N LEU A 150 -10.09 -1.45 2.04
CA LEU A 150 -8.87 -1.01 1.37
C LEU A 150 -8.16 0.10 2.16
N GLN A 151 -8.93 0.99 2.78
CA GLN A 151 -8.40 2.00 3.71
C GLN A 151 -7.78 1.36 4.95
N ALA A 152 -8.41 0.34 5.54
CA ALA A 152 -7.86 -0.40 6.67
C ALA A 152 -6.56 -1.15 6.30
N GLU A 153 -6.52 -1.79 5.13
CA GLU A 153 -5.32 -2.46 4.61
C GLU A 153 -4.16 -1.47 4.43
N ALA A 154 -4.44 -0.29 3.86
CA ALA A 154 -3.46 0.78 3.71
C ALA A 154 -2.96 1.31 5.06
N GLN A 155 -3.85 1.56 6.02
CA GLN A 155 -3.47 1.99 7.38
C GLN A 155 -2.60 0.95 8.08
N LEU A 156 -2.95 -0.34 7.98
CA LEU A 156 -2.15 -1.41 8.55
C LEU A 156 -0.76 -1.46 7.93
N LEU A 157 -0.65 -1.32 6.60
CA LEU A 157 0.64 -1.25 5.92
C LEU A 157 1.49 -0.09 6.45
N LEU A 158 0.90 1.09 6.61
CA LEU A 158 1.59 2.27 7.15
C LEU A 158 2.03 2.10 8.60
N VAL A 159 1.17 1.53 9.46
CA VAL A 159 1.53 1.22 10.86
C VAL A 159 2.71 0.25 10.90
N ARG A 160 2.69 -0.80 10.09
CA ARG A 160 3.81 -1.75 10.00
C ARG A 160 5.09 -1.12 9.48
N LEU A 161 5.00 -0.28 8.46
CA LEU A 161 6.16 0.45 7.94
C LEU A 161 6.80 1.39 8.97
N ARG A 162 6.02 1.95 9.90
CA ARG A 162 6.52 2.77 11.02
C ARG A 162 7.12 1.93 12.13
N GLU A 163 6.50 0.80 12.47
CA GLU A 163 7.04 -0.16 13.45
C GLU A 163 8.43 -0.67 13.00
N GLU A 164 8.57 -1.05 11.73
CA GLU A 164 9.87 -1.49 11.17
C GLU A 164 10.90 -0.35 11.12
N GLU A 165 10.47 0.90 10.90
CA GLU A 165 11.36 2.07 10.90
C GLU A 165 11.98 2.34 12.29
N GLN A 166 11.18 2.23 13.35
CA GLN A 166 11.66 2.40 14.73
C GLN A 166 12.68 1.34 15.16
N GLU A 167 12.66 0.15 14.56
CA GLU A 167 13.66 -0.88 14.81
C GLU A 167 14.96 -0.69 13.99
N ILE A 168 14.86 -0.07 12.80
CA ILE A 168 15.99 0.12 11.86
C ILE A 168 16.88 1.31 12.24
N VAL A 169 16.39 2.27 13.03
CA VAL A 169 17.21 3.41 13.54
C VAL A 169 18.44 2.94 14.34
N LEU A 170 18.48 1.67 14.77
CA LEU A 170 19.61 1.10 15.52
C LEU A 170 20.50 0.15 14.70
N ALA A 171 20.11 -0.21 13.48
CA ALA A 171 20.91 -1.05 12.59
C ALA A 171 20.74 -0.57 11.14
N SER A 172 21.81 -0.01 10.58
CA SER A 172 21.95 0.49 9.21
C SER A 172 21.54 -0.52 8.13
N GLU A 173 20.24 -0.78 7.95
CA GLU A 173 19.72 -1.77 7.01
C GLU A 173 18.45 -1.26 6.30
N ALA A 174 18.55 -0.13 5.58
CA ALA A 174 17.50 0.36 4.68
C ALA A 174 17.05 -0.71 3.64
N GLU A 175 17.96 -1.60 3.26
CA GLU A 175 17.69 -2.74 2.37
C GLU A 175 16.75 -3.79 3.00
N GLY A 176 16.80 -3.96 4.32
CA GLY A 176 15.91 -4.89 5.05
C GLY A 176 14.45 -4.48 4.93
N ARG A 177 14.18 -3.17 5.03
CA ARG A 177 12.84 -2.57 4.87
C ARG A 177 12.28 -2.79 3.47
N GLN A 178 13.09 -2.54 2.45
CA GLN A 178 12.70 -2.74 1.05
C GLN A 178 12.42 -4.21 0.73
N ARG A 179 13.23 -5.12 1.28
CA ARG A 179 13.05 -6.57 1.09
C ARG A 179 11.77 -7.07 1.79
N TRP A 180 11.47 -6.59 2.99
CA TRP A 180 10.21 -6.88 3.68
C TRP A 180 9.01 -6.37 2.88
N LEU A 181 9.03 -5.10 2.48
CA LEU A 181 7.92 -4.46 1.75
C LEU A 181 7.65 -5.19 0.42
N SER A 182 8.70 -5.53 -0.31
CA SER A 182 8.60 -6.32 -1.55
C SER A 182 7.97 -7.69 -1.26
N GLY A 183 8.46 -8.41 -0.25
CA GLY A 183 7.90 -9.71 0.12
C GLY A 183 6.43 -9.68 0.54
N VAL A 184 5.99 -8.62 1.23
CA VAL A 184 4.56 -8.46 1.60
C VAL A 184 3.70 -8.15 0.38
N LEU A 185 4.12 -7.21 -0.46
CA LEU A 185 3.32 -6.75 -1.60
C LEU A 185 3.29 -7.77 -2.73
N GLU A 186 4.34 -8.57 -2.92
CA GLU A 186 4.39 -9.65 -3.92
C GLU A 186 3.51 -10.86 -3.53
N GLN A 187 3.17 -11.02 -2.25
CA GLN A 187 2.21 -12.03 -1.80
C GLN A 187 0.75 -11.65 -2.08
N LEU A 188 0.47 -10.37 -2.33
CA LEU A 188 -0.87 -9.91 -2.64
C LEU A 188 -1.16 -10.08 -4.13
N PRO A 189 -2.35 -10.57 -4.52
CA PRO A 189 -2.71 -10.66 -5.92
C PRO A 189 -2.76 -9.26 -6.55
N GLN A 190 -2.08 -9.09 -7.68
CA GLN A 190 -2.26 -7.89 -8.50
C GLN A 190 -3.67 -7.95 -9.14
N PRO A 191 -4.49 -6.89 -9.08
CA PRO A 191 -4.15 -5.47 -8.87
C PRO A 191 -4.28 -4.94 -7.43
N ARG A 192 -4.61 -5.79 -6.44
CA ARG A 192 -4.92 -5.34 -5.07
C ARG A 192 -3.73 -4.67 -4.40
N ALA A 193 -2.53 -5.20 -4.59
CA ALA A 193 -1.29 -4.60 -4.07
C ALA A 193 -1.16 -3.12 -4.48
N PHE A 194 -1.41 -2.80 -5.75
CA PHE A 194 -1.35 -1.43 -6.27
C PHE A 194 -2.41 -0.53 -5.66
N ARG A 195 -3.64 -1.01 -5.49
CA ARG A 195 -4.71 -0.23 -4.85
C ARG A 195 -4.38 0.07 -3.38
N VAL A 196 -3.82 -0.89 -2.65
CA VAL A 196 -3.40 -0.69 -1.24
C VAL A 196 -2.27 0.34 -1.14
N VAL A 197 -1.25 0.23 -2.01
CA VAL A 197 -0.13 1.21 -2.05
C VAL A 197 -0.63 2.61 -2.40
N ALA A 198 -1.51 2.73 -3.39
CA ALA A 198 -2.14 3.99 -3.78
C ALA A 198 -2.91 4.64 -2.61
N ALA A 199 -3.74 3.86 -1.92
CA ALA A 199 -4.47 4.37 -0.76
C ALA A 199 -3.55 4.73 0.41
N ALA A 200 -2.46 3.99 0.63
CA ALA A 200 -1.47 4.32 1.66
C ALA A 200 -0.80 5.67 1.35
N LEU A 201 -0.40 5.90 0.10
CA LEU A 201 0.15 7.18 -0.34
C LEU A 201 -0.86 8.33 -0.20
N LEU A 202 -2.13 8.12 -0.56
CA LEU A 202 -3.17 9.14 -0.37
C LEU A 202 -3.38 9.49 1.11
N LEU A 203 -3.40 8.49 2.00
CA LEU A 203 -3.53 8.73 3.45
C LEU A 203 -2.37 9.55 4.00
N LEU A 204 -1.15 9.31 3.51
CA LEU A 204 0.03 10.09 3.89
C LEU A 204 -0.05 11.53 3.35
N GLY A 205 -0.54 11.73 2.12
CA GLY A 205 -0.72 13.05 1.52
C GLY A 205 -1.83 13.90 2.17
N GLN A 206 -2.87 13.27 2.72
CA GLN A 206 -3.95 13.98 3.41
C GLN A 206 -3.56 14.47 4.82
N GLY A 207 -2.69 13.73 5.52
CA GLY A 207 -2.28 14.04 6.88
C GLY A 207 -1.44 15.32 7.02
N SER A 208 -0.78 15.79 5.96
CA SER A 208 -0.01 17.05 5.97
C SER A 208 -0.87 18.29 5.77
N SER A 209 -2.14 18.14 5.36
CA SER A 209 -3.03 19.26 5.01
C SER A 209 -3.96 19.68 6.16
N SER A 210 -4.16 18.84 7.18
CA SER A 210 -5.13 19.09 8.25
C SER A 210 -4.62 19.95 9.41
N GLU A 211 -3.31 20.25 9.48
CA GLU A 211 -2.74 21.08 10.56
C GLU A 211 -2.70 22.59 10.23
N GLN A 212 -3.11 22.99 9.02
CA GLN A 212 -3.03 24.38 8.55
C GLN A 212 -4.37 25.11 8.48
N ALA A 213 -5.44 24.50 9.01
CA ALA A 213 -6.77 25.10 9.13
C ALA A 213 -7.16 25.25 10.61
N GLY A 214 -6.43 26.11 11.33
CA GLY A 214 -6.69 26.42 12.74
C GLY A 214 -6.26 27.84 13.08
N GLY A 215 -6.79 28.83 12.37
CA GLY A 215 -6.60 30.25 12.68
C GLY A 215 -7.47 30.68 13.86
N GLY A 216 -6.83 30.97 14.99
CA GLY A 216 -7.43 31.64 16.15
C GLY A 216 -6.31 32.21 17.02
N GLY A 217 -6.07 33.52 16.90
CA GLY A 217 -4.83 34.15 17.33
C GLY A 217 -4.60 34.22 18.84
N ARG A 218 -3.32 34.35 19.20
CA ARG A 218 -2.88 35.17 20.34
C ARG A 218 -1.41 35.52 20.22
N ASP A 219 -1.13 36.81 20.34
CA ASP A 219 0.19 37.41 20.47
C ASP A 219 0.98 36.84 21.66
N GLY A 220 2.29 36.72 21.50
CA GLY A 220 3.20 36.31 22.58
C GLY A 220 4.62 36.07 22.10
N ASN A 221 5.41 37.12 22.12
CA ASN A 221 6.86 37.15 21.92
C ASN A 221 7.59 36.03 22.72
N SER A 222 8.22 35.08 22.03
CA SER A 222 9.32 34.28 22.59
C SER A 222 10.26 33.82 21.48
N LEU A 223 11.49 34.31 21.54
CA LEU A 223 12.65 33.73 20.89
C LEU A 223 12.92 32.33 21.50
N ASP A 224 13.64 31.50 20.74
CA ASP A 224 14.12 30.13 21.02
C ASP A 224 13.18 28.94 20.80
N GLY A 225 13.69 27.97 20.02
CA GLY A 225 13.35 26.55 20.16
C GLY A 225 12.91 25.82 18.89
N ASN A 226 13.86 25.13 18.24
CA ASN A 226 13.68 23.91 17.43
C ASN A 226 12.64 23.91 16.27
N GLN A 227 13.14 24.14 15.06
CA GLN A 227 12.58 23.56 13.84
C GLN A 227 12.66 22.03 13.91
N ALA A 228 11.63 21.38 14.42
CA ALA A 228 11.52 19.92 14.41
C ALA A 228 10.05 19.47 14.35
N SER A 229 9.31 19.82 13.30
CA SER A 229 7.99 19.21 13.05
C SER A 229 7.45 19.42 11.63
N ALA A 230 8.24 19.12 10.58
CA ALA A 230 7.73 19.05 9.20
C ALA A 230 8.07 17.73 8.46
N THR A 231 8.79 16.80 9.08
CA THR A 231 9.41 15.65 8.40
C THR A 231 8.71 14.31 8.65
N GLY A 232 7.59 14.27 9.38
CA GLY A 232 6.93 13.01 9.77
C GLY A 232 6.22 12.27 8.62
N GLY A 233 5.76 12.99 7.59
CA GLY A 233 5.02 12.41 6.45
C GLY A 233 5.92 11.90 5.32
N GLU A 234 7.04 12.58 5.06
CA GLU A 234 7.98 12.21 3.99
C GLU A 234 8.73 10.90 4.29
N CYS A 235 8.98 10.61 5.57
CA CYS A 235 9.80 9.46 5.97
C CYS A 235 9.17 8.09 5.62
N VAL A 236 7.84 8.00 5.61
CA VAL A 236 7.11 6.73 5.37
C VAL A 236 6.69 6.57 3.91
N ALA A 237 6.54 7.67 3.15
CA ALA A 237 6.24 7.63 1.72
C ALA A 237 7.43 7.15 0.88
N GLY A 238 8.65 7.55 1.26
CA GLY A 238 9.90 7.21 0.54
C GLY A 238 10.07 5.71 0.23
N PRO A 239 9.88 4.79 1.18
CA PRO A 239 9.94 3.35 0.93
C PRO A 239 8.92 2.84 -0.08
N LEU A 240 7.68 3.34 -0.03
CA LEU A 240 6.62 2.96 -0.96
C LEU A 240 6.92 3.46 -2.37
N LEU A 241 7.41 4.70 -2.48
CA LEU A 241 7.77 5.32 -3.75
C LEU A 241 9.00 4.66 -4.37
N SER A 242 10.02 4.34 -3.58
CA SER A 242 11.20 3.60 -4.06
C SER A 242 10.89 2.16 -4.45
N TRP A 243 9.99 1.48 -3.72
CA TRP A 243 9.49 0.17 -4.16
C TRP A 243 8.77 0.28 -5.51
N LEU A 244 7.91 1.29 -5.67
CA LEU A 244 7.14 1.47 -6.90
C LEU A 244 8.04 1.83 -8.09
N LEU A 245 8.90 2.83 -7.94
CA LEU A 245 9.77 3.37 -8.99
C LEU A 245 11.01 2.51 -9.26
N GLY A 246 11.38 1.62 -8.35
CA GLY A 246 12.52 0.71 -8.51
C GLY A 246 12.34 -0.36 -9.59
N ASN A 247 11.14 -0.52 -10.15
CA ASN A 247 10.88 -1.45 -11.25
C ASN A 247 9.88 -0.82 -12.25
N LEU A 248 10.32 -0.62 -13.49
CA LEU A 248 9.52 0.05 -14.53
C LEU A 248 8.26 -0.74 -14.92
N GLU A 249 8.33 -2.08 -15.00
CA GLU A 249 7.17 -2.91 -15.31
C GLU A 249 6.11 -2.83 -14.20
N ARG A 250 6.56 -2.84 -12.95
CA ARG A 250 5.72 -2.66 -11.77
C ARG A 250 5.03 -1.29 -11.78
N PHE A 251 5.78 -0.23 -12.08
CA PHE A 251 5.23 1.12 -12.18
C PHE A 251 4.24 1.25 -13.35
N SER A 252 4.57 0.68 -14.52
CA SER A 252 3.69 0.61 -15.69
C SER A 252 2.37 -0.10 -15.36
N ALA A 253 2.46 -1.26 -14.70
CA ALA A 253 1.29 -2.02 -14.25
C ALA A 253 0.46 -1.21 -13.23
N PHE A 254 1.10 -0.58 -12.24
CA PHE A 254 0.44 0.29 -11.26
C PHE A 254 -0.34 1.41 -11.96
N CYS A 255 0.29 2.11 -12.90
CA CYS A 255 -0.36 3.15 -13.68
C CYS A 255 -1.49 2.60 -14.55
N ARG A 256 -1.39 1.38 -15.09
CA ARG A 256 -2.45 0.78 -15.92
C ARG A 256 -3.67 0.34 -15.11
N PHE A 257 -3.47 -0.23 -13.92
CA PHE A 257 -4.55 -0.77 -13.10
C PHE A 257 -5.32 0.27 -12.27
N LEU A 258 -4.79 1.49 -12.12
CA LEU A 258 -5.41 2.54 -11.32
C LEU A 258 -6.13 3.59 -12.17
N PRO A 259 -7.23 4.18 -11.66
CA PRO A 259 -7.94 5.25 -12.35
C PRO A 259 -7.05 6.49 -12.59
N GLY A 260 -7.28 7.19 -13.71
CA GLY A 260 -6.52 8.38 -14.08
C GLY A 260 -6.62 9.51 -13.03
N SER A 261 -7.79 9.67 -12.41
CA SER A 261 -8.04 10.65 -11.34
C SER A 261 -7.16 10.42 -10.12
N LEU A 262 -7.01 9.16 -9.71
CA LEU A 262 -6.19 8.77 -8.57
C LEU A 262 -4.71 9.00 -8.88
N LEU A 263 -4.26 8.65 -10.08
CA LEU A 263 -2.88 8.86 -10.51
C LEU A 263 -2.54 10.35 -10.62
N ALA A 264 -3.46 11.18 -11.11
CA ALA A 264 -3.27 12.63 -11.14
C ALA A 264 -3.18 13.22 -9.72
N SER A 265 -4.01 12.74 -8.79
CA SER A 265 -3.89 13.11 -7.37
C SER A 265 -2.52 12.74 -6.82
N LEU A 266 -2.07 11.50 -7.00
CA LEU A 266 -0.75 11.05 -6.52
C LEU A 266 0.41 11.83 -7.15
N ALA A 267 0.38 12.07 -8.46
CA ALA A 267 1.39 12.87 -9.16
C ALA A 267 1.40 14.34 -8.70
N GLY A 268 0.27 14.87 -8.26
CA GLY A 268 0.16 16.21 -7.69
C GLY A 268 0.74 16.33 -6.28
N HIS A 269 0.67 15.27 -5.48
CA HIS A 269 1.22 15.22 -4.11
C HIS A 269 2.69 14.78 -4.07
N TYR A 270 3.11 13.93 -5.02
CA TYR A 270 4.46 13.36 -5.08
C TYR A 270 5.12 13.69 -6.42
N SER A 271 5.97 14.72 -6.42
CA SER A 271 6.74 15.16 -7.60
C SER A 271 7.63 14.06 -8.20
N GLN A 272 8.02 13.08 -7.38
CA GLN A 272 8.78 11.89 -7.80
C GLN A 272 7.98 11.00 -8.78
N LEU A 273 6.64 11.08 -8.76
CA LEU A 273 5.76 10.32 -9.65
C LEU A 273 5.38 11.08 -10.92
N SER A 274 5.38 12.42 -10.90
CA SER A 274 4.83 13.21 -12.01
C SER A 274 5.58 12.98 -13.32
N ARG A 275 6.92 13.12 -13.30
CA ARG A 275 7.75 12.95 -14.49
C ARG A 275 7.75 11.51 -15.03
N PRO A 276 8.02 10.47 -14.22
CA PRO A 276 7.94 9.08 -14.71
C PRO A 276 6.56 8.73 -15.28
N TYR A 277 5.48 9.25 -14.69
CA TYR A 277 4.14 9.02 -15.19
C TYR A 277 3.91 9.70 -16.55
N LEU A 278 4.34 10.96 -16.71
CA LEU A 278 4.26 11.66 -17.99
C LEU A 278 5.09 10.96 -19.08
N ASP A 279 6.29 10.49 -18.77
CA ASP A 279 7.15 9.74 -19.70
C ASP A 279 6.48 8.43 -20.15
N LEU A 280 5.81 7.74 -19.22
CA LEU A 280 5.03 6.53 -19.50
C LEU A 280 3.83 6.82 -20.42
N LEU A 281 3.06 7.86 -20.13
CA LEU A 281 1.94 8.30 -20.99
C LEU A 281 2.41 8.70 -22.38
N THR A 282 3.57 9.37 -22.46
CA THR A 282 4.20 9.75 -23.72
C THR A 282 4.55 8.51 -24.54
N THR A 283 5.14 7.50 -23.88
CA THR A 283 5.47 6.21 -24.51
C THR A 283 4.22 5.47 -24.99
N TRP A 284 3.12 5.52 -24.24
CA TRP A 284 1.87 4.87 -24.67
C TRP A 284 1.17 5.62 -25.79
N GLY A 285 1.18 6.96 -25.77
CA GLY A 285 0.56 7.78 -26.81
C GLY A 285 1.31 7.71 -28.13
N SER A 286 2.64 7.63 -28.13
CA SER A 286 3.43 7.47 -29.35
C SER A 286 3.21 6.14 -30.08
N LEU A 287 2.61 5.15 -29.40
CA LEU A 287 2.22 3.87 -29.99
C LEU A 287 0.83 3.88 -30.63
N LEU A 288 0.11 5.01 -30.57
CA LEU A 288 -1.17 5.19 -31.26
C LEU A 288 -0.93 5.58 -32.72
N LEU A 289 -1.76 5.04 -33.61
CA LEU A 289 -1.79 5.38 -35.02
C LEU A 289 -3.12 6.01 -35.36
N TYR A 290 -3.11 7.01 -36.23
CA TYR A 290 -4.35 7.60 -36.70
C TYR A 290 -4.98 6.74 -37.79
N ASP A 291 -6.24 6.33 -37.59
CA ASP A 291 -7.04 5.70 -38.63
C ASP A 291 -7.85 6.77 -39.37
N PRO A 292 -7.47 7.13 -40.62
CA PRO A 292 -8.16 8.18 -41.37
C PRO A 292 -9.58 7.77 -41.82
N LEU A 293 -9.90 6.48 -41.86
CA LEU A 293 -11.24 6.01 -42.23
C LEU A 293 -12.23 6.21 -41.08
N GLN A 294 -11.74 6.05 -39.85
CA GLN A 294 -12.55 6.17 -38.64
C GLN A 294 -12.39 7.53 -37.94
N GLY A 295 -11.43 8.35 -38.40
CA GLY A 295 -11.13 9.66 -37.85
C GLY A 295 -10.65 9.63 -36.41
N ARG A 296 -10.01 8.52 -35.97
CA ARG A 296 -9.64 8.29 -34.57
C ARG A 296 -8.28 7.66 -34.39
N TRP A 297 -7.67 7.89 -33.25
CA TRP A 297 -6.44 7.23 -32.83
C TRP A 297 -6.72 5.81 -32.36
N VAL A 298 -6.04 4.84 -32.95
CA VAL A 298 -6.17 3.40 -32.66
C VAL A 298 -4.83 2.82 -32.22
N LYS A 299 -4.88 1.68 -31.54
CA LYS A 299 -3.68 0.96 -31.09
C LYS A 299 -2.93 0.37 -32.28
N SER A 300 -1.62 0.64 -32.39
CA SER A 300 -0.77 0.03 -33.43
C SER A 300 -0.68 -1.50 -33.34
N CYS A 301 -0.71 -2.05 -32.12
CA CYS A 301 -0.67 -3.47 -31.83
C CYS A 301 -1.49 -3.76 -30.56
N LEU A 302 -2.39 -4.74 -30.62
CA LEU A 302 -3.25 -5.15 -29.49
C LEU A 302 -2.43 -5.56 -28.24
N ASP A 303 -1.26 -6.17 -28.44
CA ASP A 303 -0.44 -6.70 -27.34
C ASP A 303 0.59 -5.71 -26.77
N LYS A 304 0.89 -4.60 -27.47
CA LYS A 304 1.94 -3.63 -27.06
C LYS A 304 1.40 -2.25 -26.67
N ALA A 305 0.22 -1.86 -27.15
CA ALA A 305 -0.33 -0.55 -26.82
C ALA A 305 -0.94 -0.54 -25.40
N GLY A 306 -0.26 0.20 -24.52
CA GLY A 306 -0.58 0.30 -23.10
C GLY A 306 -1.96 0.89 -22.79
N LEU A 307 -2.48 1.80 -23.62
CA LEU A 307 -3.77 2.48 -23.42
C LEU A 307 -4.47 2.74 -24.76
N SER A 308 -5.80 2.86 -24.71
CA SER A 308 -6.63 3.41 -25.78
C SER A 308 -6.54 4.94 -25.84
N TRP A 309 -7.01 5.53 -26.94
CA TRP A 309 -7.11 6.99 -27.07
C TRP A 309 -7.95 7.61 -25.95
N GLU A 310 -9.09 6.99 -25.62
CA GLU A 310 -10.00 7.47 -24.60
C GLU A 310 -9.34 7.49 -23.22
N GLU A 311 -8.63 6.41 -22.86
CA GLU A 311 -7.89 6.32 -21.60
C GLU A 311 -6.74 7.34 -21.53
N LEU A 312 -6.02 7.55 -22.63
CA LEU A 312 -4.94 8.53 -22.71
C LEU A 312 -5.48 9.95 -22.49
N ARG A 313 -6.55 10.30 -23.22
CA ARG A 313 -7.24 11.58 -23.09
C ARG A 313 -7.75 11.80 -21.68
N GLU A 314 -8.42 10.81 -21.09
CA GLU A 314 -8.94 10.89 -19.73
C GLU A 314 -7.82 11.20 -18.73
N ARG A 315 -6.69 10.50 -18.83
CA ARG A 315 -5.54 10.67 -17.93
C ARG A 315 -4.91 12.05 -18.04
N PHE A 316 -4.65 12.53 -19.26
CA PHE A 316 -4.15 13.90 -19.45
C PHE A 316 -5.19 14.95 -19.02
N GLY A 317 -6.47 14.68 -19.23
CA GLY A 317 -7.56 15.53 -18.73
C GLY A 317 -7.53 15.69 -17.21
N TYR A 318 -7.30 14.61 -16.46
CA TYR A 318 -7.13 14.68 -15.00
C TYR A 318 -5.84 15.37 -14.59
N LEU A 319 -4.71 15.13 -15.28
CA LEU A 319 -3.45 15.81 -15.00
C LEU A 319 -3.55 17.32 -15.20
N CYS A 320 -4.22 17.77 -16.26
CA CYS A 320 -4.45 19.19 -16.53
C CYS A 320 -5.49 19.84 -15.61
N ARG A 321 -6.29 19.05 -14.87
CA ARG A 321 -7.17 19.52 -13.79
C ARG A 321 -6.55 19.38 -12.40
N GLY A 322 -5.34 18.84 -12.31
CA GLY A 322 -4.62 18.63 -11.06
C GLY A 322 -4.12 19.94 -10.43
N SER A 323 -3.15 19.82 -9.53
CA SER A 323 -2.49 20.97 -8.91
C SER A 323 -1.88 21.89 -9.97
N VAL A 324 -1.74 23.19 -9.67
CA VAL A 324 -1.23 24.20 -10.60
C VAL A 324 0.11 23.76 -11.21
N LEU A 325 1.03 23.28 -10.36
CA LEU A 325 2.34 22.79 -10.78
C LEU A 325 2.25 21.57 -11.71
N LEU A 326 1.39 20.59 -11.38
CA LEU A 326 1.21 19.40 -12.23
C LEU A 326 0.59 19.78 -13.58
N ARG A 327 -0.38 20.70 -13.57
CA ARG A 327 -1.04 21.20 -14.79
C ARG A 327 -0.04 21.89 -15.70
N GLU A 328 0.77 22.81 -15.17
CA GLU A 328 1.78 23.54 -15.93
C GLU A 328 2.83 22.60 -16.52
N GLN A 329 3.33 21.64 -15.72
CA GLN A 329 4.25 20.61 -16.20
C GLN A 329 3.64 19.78 -17.34
N THR A 330 2.39 19.36 -17.18
CA THR A 330 1.68 18.54 -18.17
C THR A 330 1.46 19.32 -19.48
N GLN A 331 1.03 20.58 -19.38
CA GLN A 331 0.83 21.44 -20.56
C GLN A 331 2.15 21.75 -21.26
N ALA A 332 3.23 22.01 -20.52
CA ALA A 332 4.55 22.21 -21.09
C ALA A 332 5.05 20.96 -21.82
N ALA A 333 4.84 19.77 -21.24
CA ALA A 333 5.18 18.50 -21.88
C ALA A 333 4.40 18.28 -23.19
N LEU A 334 3.07 18.51 -23.19
CA LEU A 334 2.26 18.38 -24.40
C LEU A 334 2.67 19.35 -25.51
N LYS A 335 2.99 20.61 -25.17
CA LYS A 335 3.50 21.60 -26.12
C LYS A 335 4.85 21.18 -26.71
N LEU A 336 5.73 20.63 -25.88
CA LEU A 336 7.02 20.13 -26.34
C LEU A 336 6.86 18.94 -27.29
N LEU A 337 6.00 17.97 -26.97
CA LEU A 337 5.73 16.80 -27.81
C LEU A 337 5.10 17.17 -29.14
N LYS A 338 4.15 18.12 -29.12
CA LYS A 338 3.58 18.70 -30.34
C LYS A 338 4.65 19.36 -31.23
N ALA A 339 5.56 20.12 -30.62
CA ALA A 339 6.65 20.77 -31.36
C ALA A 339 7.62 19.74 -31.97
N GLN A 340 7.91 18.66 -31.25
CA GLN A 340 8.73 17.54 -31.75
C GLN A 340 8.10 16.84 -32.96
N ASP A 341 6.77 16.71 -32.97
CA ASP A 341 6.02 16.16 -34.09
C ASP A 341 5.89 17.13 -35.28
N GLY A 342 6.38 18.37 -35.18
CA GLY A 342 6.37 19.35 -36.28
C GLY A 342 5.31 20.45 -36.16
N ASP A 343 4.73 20.65 -34.98
CA ASP A 343 3.81 21.76 -34.66
C ASP A 343 2.57 21.83 -35.57
N PHE A 344 2.11 20.67 -36.05
CA PHE A 344 0.92 20.58 -36.88
C PHE A 344 -0.31 21.16 -36.15
N LYS A 345 -1.18 21.82 -36.92
CA LYS A 345 -2.47 22.37 -36.44
C LYS A 345 -3.69 21.57 -36.92
N VAL A 346 -3.46 20.55 -37.75
CA VAL A 346 -4.49 19.73 -38.38
C VAL A 346 -4.64 18.43 -37.60
N CYS A 347 -5.89 17.99 -37.40
CA CYS A 347 -6.17 16.76 -36.67
C CYS A 347 -5.62 15.52 -37.38
N GLY A 348 -5.23 14.50 -36.62
CA GLY A 348 -4.81 13.20 -37.13
C GLY A 348 -3.38 13.10 -37.65
N LEU A 349 -2.60 14.18 -37.60
CA LEU A 349 -1.18 14.18 -37.94
C LEU A 349 -0.28 13.96 -36.72
N SER A 350 -0.69 14.46 -35.55
CA SER A 350 0.02 14.28 -34.29
C SER A 350 -0.97 14.00 -33.17
N VAL A 351 -0.72 12.93 -32.43
CA VAL A 351 -1.53 12.52 -31.27
C VAL A 351 -1.52 13.62 -30.20
N TRP A 352 -0.41 14.35 -30.09
CA TRP A 352 -0.24 15.43 -29.12
C TRP A 352 -0.96 16.70 -29.54
N THR A 353 -1.01 17.00 -30.85
CA THR A 353 -1.84 18.10 -31.36
C THR A 353 -3.31 17.88 -31.03
N ASP A 354 -3.83 16.69 -31.35
CA ASP A 354 -5.23 16.35 -31.10
C ASP A 354 -5.56 16.37 -29.61
N LEU A 355 -4.66 15.84 -28.78
CA LEU A 355 -4.85 15.78 -27.34
C LEU A 355 -4.83 17.17 -26.70
N LEU A 356 -3.90 18.03 -27.13
CA LEU A 356 -3.82 19.41 -26.64
C LEU A 356 -5.10 20.18 -26.98
N MET A 357 -5.60 20.06 -28.22
CA MET A 357 -6.84 20.71 -28.65
C MET A 357 -8.04 20.25 -27.82
N GLU A 358 -8.22 18.93 -27.63
CA GLU A 358 -9.34 18.40 -26.84
C GLU A 358 -9.27 18.82 -25.36
N VAL A 359 -8.08 18.80 -24.76
CA VAL A 359 -7.91 19.20 -23.35
C VAL A 359 -8.14 20.69 -23.15
N GLU A 360 -7.62 21.55 -24.03
CA GLU A 360 -7.83 23.00 -23.97
C GLU A 360 -9.31 23.36 -24.18
N GLU A 361 -9.97 22.72 -25.15
CA GLU A 361 -11.40 22.93 -25.38
C GLU A 361 -12.23 22.51 -24.16
N TYR A 362 -11.90 21.38 -23.56
CA TYR A 362 -12.58 20.90 -22.36
C TYR A 362 -12.41 21.89 -21.19
N LEU A 363 -11.18 22.34 -20.91
CA LEU A 363 -10.90 23.28 -19.82
C LEU A 363 -11.61 24.62 -20.02
N ARG A 364 -11.69 25.11 -21.27
CA ARG A 364 -12.43 26.33 -21.60
C ARG A 364 -13.92 26.21 -21.30
N LYS A 365 -14.55 25.09 -21.71
CA LYS A 365 -15.96 24.81 -21.42
C LYS A 365 -16.23 24.70 -19.92
N GLU A 366 -15.29 24.15 -19.15
CA GLU A 366 -15.41 24.03 -17.70
C GLU A 366 -15.34 25.41 -17.02
N ALA A 367 -14.43 26.28 -17.48
CA ALA A 367 -14.31 27.66 -17.00
C ALA A 367 -15.57 28.50 -17.32
N GLU A 368 -16.13 28.37 -18.53
CA GLU A 368 -17.37 29.05 -18.94
C GLU A 368 -18.56 28.63 -18.07
N LYS A 369 -18.67 27.33 -17.73
CA LYS A 369 -19.70 26.82 -16.81
C LYS A 369 -19.53 27.39 -15.41
N CYS A 370 -18.31 27.40 -14.87
CA CYS A 370 -18.04 27.98 -13.54
C CYS A 370 -18.42 29.46 -13.47
N LEU A 371 -18.14 30.23 -14.52
CA LEU A 371 -18.52 31.64 -14.61
C LEU A 371 -20.06 31.82 -14.69
N GLN A 372 -20.77 30.97 -15.43
CA GLN A 372 -22.23 31.00 -15.46
C GLN A 372 -22.86 30.69 -14.10
N TYR A 373 -22.33 29.72 -13.35
CA TYR A 373 -22.81 29.43 -11.99
C TYR A 373 -22.55 30.60 -11.02
N PHE A 374 -21.40 31.28 -11.16
CA PHE A 374 -21.05 32.42 -10.30
C PHE A 374 -21.86 33.69 -10.61
N LEU A 375 -22.38 33.83 -11.83
CA LEU A 375 -23.24 34.95 -12.23
C LEU A 375 -24.74 34.69 -11.92
N LEU A 376 -25.11 33.46 -11.56
CA LEU A 376 -26.47 33.03 -11.23
C LEU A 376 -26.72 32.87 -9.71
N THR A 377 -25.68 33.00 -8.89
CA THR A 377 -25.71 33.10 -7.42
C THR A 377 -25.38 34.51 -6.99
#